data_AF-A0A5J4W1M2-F1
#
_entry.id   AF-A0A5J4W1M2-F1
#
_cell.length_a   1.000
_cell.length_b   1.000
_cell.length_c   1.000
_cell.angle_alpha   90.00
_cell.angle_beta   90.00
_cell.angle_gamma   90.00
#
_symmetry.space_group_name_H-M   'P 1'
#
loop_
_entity.id
_entity.type
_entity.pdbx_description
1 polymer ?
#
loop_
_entity_poly.entity_id
_entity_poly.type
_entity_poly.pdbx_seq_one_letter_code
_entity_poly.pdbx_strand_id
1 'polypeptide(L)'
;MCGYKASESCLNRVRQFYSNRPFVVPAQRIESQVFPSAASSARIKTTQNIPPSHVTDMCLLFPKDARHVTCYENPCYFDMKINTMNRNFPNFLMNTLIEQFFTMQLYANNLDNIFEACDEYEDSLATPRANKIRKYNPVSDYKSFFITIQCEHNSNGALTFDELDSKNQNTAIELKGHPIFVGEVDTYYNVDTNGKHPPPPILRTVHDTFWQFSPRDGGSCLYDTTHLFDQVINQVTA
;
A
#
# COMPACT_ATOMS: atom_id res chain seq x y z
N MET A 1 -7.22 11.87 26.77
CA MET A 1 -6.49 10.74 27.40
C MET A 1 -5.42 11.31 28.31
N CYS A 2 -5.52 11.12 29.62
CA CYS A 2 -4.40 11.37 30.53
C CYS A 2 -3.50 10.14 30.48
N GLY A 3 -2.42 10.19 29.70
CA GLY A 3 -1.46 9.08 29.60
C GLY A 3 -0.73 8.86 30.92
N TYR A 4 -0.54 7.60 31.31
CA TYR A 4 0.29 7.24 32.45
C TYR A 4 1.74 7.69 32.18
N LYS A 5 2.28 8.52 33.07
CA LYS A 5 3.68 8.99 32.98
C LYS A 5 4.61 7.91 33.51
N ALA A 6 5.61 7.52 32.73
CA ALA A 6 6.67 6.63 33.21
C ALA A 6 7.43 7.28 34.39
N SER A 7 7.76 6.49 35.42
CA SER A 7 8.55 6.98 36.55
C SER A 7 9.99 7.28 36.12
N GLU A 8 10.65 8.22 36.79
CA GLU A 8 12.07 8.53 36.51
C GLU A 8 12.97 7.30 36.72
N SER A 9 12.62 6.43 37.68
CA SER A 9 13.32 5.15 37.89
C SER A 9 13.20 4.19 36.71
N CYS A 10 12.04 4.15 36.04
CA CYS A 10 11.83 3.37 34.83
C CYS A 10 12.64 3.97 33.68
N LEU A 11 12.55 5.28 33.45
CA LEU A 11 13.30 5.98 32.41
C LEU A 11 14.82 5.79 32.56
N ASN A 12 15.35 5.87 33.79
CA ASN A 12 16.77 5.65 34.06
C ASN A 12 17.21 4.21 33.82
N ARG A 13 16.37 3.22 34.14
CA ARG A 13 16.65 1.81 33.80
C ARG A 13 16.66 1.59 32.29
N VAL A 14 15.71 2.17 31.55
CA VAL A 14 15.67 2.10 30.09
C VAL A 14 16.91 2.75 29.48
N ARG A 15 17.31 3.94 29.95
CA ARG A 15 18.56 4.61 29.54
C ARG A 15 19.78 3.74 29.80
N GLN A 16 19.93 3.16 30.99
CA GLN A 16 21.04 2.27 31.33
C GLN A 16 21.04 0.98 30.49
N PHE A 17 19.86 0.46 30.17
CA PHE A 17 19.74 -0.76 29.37
C PHE A 17 20.27 -0.54 27.95
N TYR A 18 19.88 0.56 27.31
CA TYR A 18 20.28 0.91 25.95
C TYR A 18 21.60 1.71 25.87
N SER A 19 22.23 2.07 26.99
CA SER A 19 23.50 2.80 26.97
C SER A 19 24.67 1.98 26.43
N ASN A 20 24.58 0.65 26.49
CA ASN A 20 25.62 -0.28 26.04
C ASN A 20 25.11 -1.36 25.09
N ARG A 21 23.81 -1.36 24.78
CA ARG A 21 23.17 -2.40 23.96
C ARG A 21 22.58 -1.75 22.72
N PRO A 22 22.89 -2.26 21.51
CA PRO A 22 22.19 -1.84 20.33
C PRO A 22 20.72 -2.28 20.42
N PHE A 23 19.84 -1.56 19.73
CA PHE A 23 18.45 -1.95 19.57
C PHE A 23 17.97 -1.64 18.16
N VAL A 24 16.93 -2.34 17.75
CA VAL A 24 16.36 -2.26 16.40
C VAL A 24 14.97 -1.65 16.51
N VAL A 25 14.68 -0.67 15.66
CA VAL A 25 13.36 -0.08 15.50
C VAL A 25 12.82 -0.49 14.13
N PRO A 26 11.74 -1.29 14.06
CA PRO A 26 11.10 -1.62 12.80
C PRO A 26 10.63 -0.36 12.07
N ALA A 27 10.71 -0.38 10.75
CA ALA A 27 10.29 0.70 9.87
C ALA A 27 9.75 0.13 8.55
N GLN A 28 9.10 0.98 7.77
CA GLN A 28 8.69 0.66 6.42
C GLN A 28 9.26 1.66 5.43
N ARG A 29 9.70 1.17 4.29
CA ARG A 29 10.13 1.99 3.16
C ARG A 29 9.13 1.83 2.03
N ILE A 30 8.65 2.96 1.53
CA ILE A 30 7.73 3.00 0.40
C ILE A 30 8.47 3.56 -0.80
N GLU A 31 8.57 2.77 -1.86
CA GLU A 31 9.06 3.24 -3.15
C GLU A 31 7.87 3.51 -4.06
N SER A 32 7.83 4.69 -4.68
CA SER A 32 6.74 5.08 -5.59
C SER A 32 7.23 5.12 -7.02
N GLN A 33 6.52 4.45 -7.92
CA GLN A 33 6.81 4.40 -9.35
C GLN A 33 5.54 4.63 -10.17
N VAL A 34 5.65 5.39 -11.25
CA VAL A 34 4.52 5.66 -12.15
C VAL A 34 4.55 4.63 -13.28
N PHE A 35 3.40 4.03 -13.58
CA PHE A 35 3.28 3.14 -14.73
C PHE A 35 3.47 3.93 -16.04
N PRO A 36 3.99 3.31 -17.12
CA PRO A 36 4.30 4.04 -18.35
C PRO A 36 3.06 4.51 -19.13
N SER A 37 1.95 3.77 -19.04
CA SER A 37 0.73 4.05 -19.80
C SER A 37 -0.47 4.35 -18.89
N ALA A 38 -1.26 5.36 -19.27
CA ALA A 38 -2.52 5.71 -18.62
C ALA A 38 -3.68 4.77 -19.03
N ALA A 39 -4.82 4.93 -18.35
CA ALA A 39 -6.03 4.20 -18.69
C ALA A 39 -6.57 4.60 -20.07
N SER A 40 -7.15 3.64 -20.77
CA SER A 40 -7.98 3.88 -21.97
C SER A 40 -9.46 3.77 -21.61
N SER A 41 -10.34 4.24 -22.50
CA SER A 41 -11.80 4.15 -22.33
C SER A 41 -12.34 2.71 -22.19
N ALA A 42 -11.58 1.70 -22.64
CA ALA A 42 -12.00 0.31 -22.62
C ALA A 42 -11.38 -0.52 -21.48
N ARG A 43 -10.15 -0.20 -21.08
CA ARG A 43 -9.42 -0.91 -20.02
C ARG A 43 -8.18 -0.16 -19.55
N ILE A 44 -7.67 -0.59 -18.40
CA ILE A 44 -6.30 -0.34 -17.99
C ILE A 44 -5.47 -1.61 -18.23
N LYS A 45 -4.35 -1.45 -18.93
CA LYS A 45 -3.35 -2.51 -19.15
C LYS A 45 -1.99 -1.85 -19.32
N THR A 46 -1.17 -1.89 -18.27
CA THR A 46 0.13 -1.23 -18.25
C THR A 46 1.13 -2.11 -17.52
N THR A 47 2.37 -2.11 -17.98
CA THR A 47 3.42 -3.00 -17.48
C THR A 47 4.66 -2.18 -17.18
N GLN A 48 5.26 -2.43 -16.02
CA GLN A 48 6.55 -1.87 -15.65
C GLN A 48 7.47 -3.00 -15.21
N ASN A 49 8.73 -2.93 -15.64
CA ASN A 49 9.76 -3.87 -15.21
C ASN A 49 10.47 -3.27 -14.00
N ILE A 50 10.31 -3.89 -12.85
CA ILE A 50 10.99 -3.51 -11.62
C ILE A 50 11.60 -4.77 -11.01
N PRO A 51 12.69 -4.67 -10.24
CA PRO A 51 13.17 -5.78 -9.43
C PRO A 51 12.45 -5.74 -8.07
N PRO A 52 11.30 -6.40 -7.86
CA PRO A 52 10.73 -6.47 -6.52
C PRO A 52 11.69 -7.28 -5.66
N SER A 53 12.17 -6.70 -4.56
CA SER A 53 13.02 -7.39 -3.59
C SER A 53 12.48 -7.08 -2.21
N HIS A 54 12.08 -8.14 -1.49
CA HIS A 54 11.51 -8.04 -0.15
C HIS A 54 10.31 -7.07 -0.11
N VAL A 55 9.36 -7.24 -1.03
CA VAL A 55 8.13 -6.44 -1.08
C VAL A 55 7.06 -7.14 -0.24
N THR A 56 6.57 -6.44 0.78
CA THR A 56 5.57 -6.95 1.73
C THR A 56 4.15 -6.64 1.24
N ASP A 57 3.94 -5.40 0.80
CA ASP A 57 2.69 -4.91 0.20
C ASP A 57 2.93 -4.12 -1.08
N MET A 58 1.93 -4.13 -1.96
CA MET A 58 1.84 -3.20 -3.08
C MET A 58 0.59 -2.33 -2.94
N CYS A 59 0.73 -1.02 -3.16
CA CYS A 59 -0.41 -0.11 -3.21
C CYS A 59 -0.57 0.48 -4.62
N LEU A 60 -1.80 0.48 -5.13
CA LEU A 60 -2.15 1.13 -6.40
C LEU A 60 -2.91 2.43 -6.13
N LEU A 61 -2.45 3.50 -6.78
CA LEU A 61 -3.06 4.83 -6.68
C LEU A 61 -3.53 5.30 -8.06
N PHE A 62 -4.67 6.00 -8.07
CA PHE A 62 -5.37 6.40 -9.28
C PHE A 62 -5.54 7.92 -9.33
N PRO A 63 -4.47 8.69 -9.62
CA PRO A 63 -4.57 10.14 -9.76
C PRO A 63 -5.46 10.55 -10.93
N LYS A 64 -6.23 11.63 -10.75
CA LYS A 64 -7.01 12.31 -11.81
C LYS A 64 -6.32 13.57 -12.36
N ASP A 65 -5.31 14.06 -11.66
CA ASP A 65 -4.49 15.21 -12.05
C ASP A 65 -3.04 14.91 -11.65
N ALA A 66 -2.08 15.35 -12.46
CA ALA A 66 -0.65 15.15 -12.18
C ALA A 66 -0.18 15.84 -10.89
N ARG A 67 -0.94 16.80 -10.38
CA ARG A 67 -0.67 17.52 -9.13
C ARG A 67 -1.24 16.82 -7.89
N HIS A 68 -2.04 15.77 -8.05
CA HIS A 68 -2.58 15.03 -6.91
C HIS A 68 -1.49 14.15 -6.29
N VAL A 69 -1.24 14.36 -4.99
CA VAL A 69 -0.24 13.61 -4.22
C VAL A 69 -0.88 12.76 -3.12
N THR A 70 -2.00 13.23 -2.56
CA THR A 70 -2.70 12.60 -1.42
C THR A 70 -4.19 12.37 -1.67
N CYS A 71 -4.74 12.81 -2.81
CA CYS A 71 -6.17 12.78 -3.08
C CYS A 71 -6.51 11.83 -4.24
N TYR A 72 -7.05 10.67 -3.92
CA TYR A 72 -7.32 9.57 -4.82
C TYR A 72 -8.74 9.05 -4.64
N GLU A 73 -9.42 8.77 -5.75
CA GLU A 73 -10.80 8.27 -5.72
C GLU A 73 -10.85 6.87 -6.29
N ASN A 74 -11.83 6.08 -5.85
CA ASN A 74 -12.09 4.76 -6.40
C ASN A 74 -12.33 4.84 -7.92
N PRO A 75 -11.51 4.17 -8.75
CA PRO A 75 -11.64 4.25 -10.19
C PRO A 75 -12.91 3.57 -10.72
N CYS A 76 -13.60 2.75 -9.90
CA CYS A 76 -14.77 1.94 -10.26
C CYS A 76 -14.46 0.92 -11.35
N TYR A 77 -13.50 0.03 -11.09
CA TYR A 77 -13.04 -0.97 -12.06
C TYR A 77 -13.36 -2.41 -11.61
N PHE A 78 -13.59 -3.26 -12.60
CA PHE A 78 -13.79 -4.69 -12.52
C PHE A 78 -12.55 -5.45 -12.99
N ASP A 79 -12.32 -6.61 -12.39
CA ASP A 79 -11.15 -7.47 -12.60
C ASP A 79 -9.82 -6.71 -12.43
N MET A 80 -9.76 -5.87 -11.41
CA MET A 80 -8.53 -5.16 -11.03
C MET A 80 -7.53 -6.13 -10.43
N LYS A 81 -6.37 -6.28 -11.07
CA LYS A 81 -5.30 -7.17 -10.60
C LYS A 81 -3.92 -6.76 -11.09
N ILE A 82 -2.92 -7.17 -10.33
CA ILE A 82 -1.53 -7.17 -10.72
C ILE A 82 -1.15 -8.59 -11.15
N ASN A 83 -0.48 -8.73 -12.30
CA ASN A 83 0.22 -9.94 -12.69
C ASN A 83 1.72 -9.73 -12.55
N THR A 84 2.38 -10.61 -11.80
CA THR A 84 3.84 -10.63 -11.64
C THR A 84 4.31 -12.06 -11.41
N MET A 85 5.47 -12.44 -11.96
CA MET A 85 6.01 -13.82 -11.88
C MET A 85 4.98 -14.92 -12.20
N ASN A 86 4.12 -14.71 -13.21
CA ASN A 86 3.03 -15.60 -13.58
C ASN A 86 1.97 -15.86 -12.48
N ARG A 87 1.92 -15.02 -11.44
CA ARG A 87 0.90 -15.03 -10.39
C ARG A 87 0.01 -13.80 -10.53
N ASN A 88 -1.28 -13.96 -10.24
CA ASN A 88 -2.24 -12.86 -10.20
C ASN A 88 -2.52 -12.49 -8.75
N PHE A 89 -2.57 -11.20 -8.48
CA PHE A 89 -2.93 -10.61 -7.20
C PHE A 89 -4.04 -9.59 -7.39
N PRO A 90 -5.23 -9.82 -6.82
CA PRO A 90 -5.70 -11.08 -6.21
C PRO A 90 -5.80 -12.23 -7.25
N ASN A 91 -5.91 -13.47 -6.76
CA ASN A 91 -6.07 -14.66 -7.60
C ASN A 91 -7.52 -14.91 -8.05
N PHE A 92 -8.47 -14.11 -7.58
CA PHE A 92 -9.89 -14.13 -7.95
C PHE A 92 -10.29 -12.84 -8.68
N LEU A 93 -11.47 -12.85 -9.32
CA LEU A 93 -11.99 -11.66 -9.99
C LEU A 93 -12.45 -10.62 -8.97
N MET A 94 -11.90 -9.41 -9.04
CA MET A 94 -12.16 -8.35 -8.07
C MET A 94 -12.92 -7.17 -8.67
N ASN A 95 -13.96 -6.72 -7.99
CA ASN A 95 -14.71 -5.51 -8.32
C ASN A 95 -14.49 -4.47 -7.21
N THR A 96 -14.09 -3.24 -7.53
CA THR A 96 -13.81 -2.22 -6.50
C THR A 96 -15.05 -1.67 -5.77
N LEU A 97 -16.26 -2.13 -6.12
CA LEU A 97 -17.53 -1.68 -5.53
C LEU A 97 -18.27 -2.76 -4.71
N ILE A 98 -17.73 -3.98 -4.60
CA ILE A 98 -18.40 -5.07 -3.86
C ILE A 98 -17.87 -5.20 -2.43
N GLU A 99 -18.71 -5.74 -1.54
CA GLU A 99 -18.38 -6.00 -0.13
C GLU A 99 -17.09 -6.81 0.03
N GLN A 100 -16.87 -7.84 -0.81
CA GLN A 100 -15.65 -8.64 -0.76
C GLN A 100 -14.37 -7.79 -0.93
N PHE A 101 -14.42 -6.75 -1.77
CA PHE A 101 -13.29 -5.85 -1.94
C PHE A 101 -13.08 -4.98 -0.71
N PHE A 102 -14.17 -4.44 -0.14
CA PHE A 102 -14.14 -3.67 1.09
C PHE A 102 -13.48 -4.45 2.24
N THR A 103 -13.95 -5.67 2.49
CA THR A 103 -13.39 -6.55 3.54
C THR A 103 -11.92 -6.86 3.29
N MET A 104 -11.55 -7.14 2.03
CA MET A 104 -10.14 -7.40 1.69
C MET A 104 -9.27 -6.18 1.97
N GLN A 105 -9.72 -4.96 1.65
CA GLN A 105 -8.96 -3.75 1.94
C GLN A 105 -8.84 -3.48 3.44
N LEU A 106 -9.88 -3.73 4.25
CA LEU A 106 -9.78 -3.61 5.71
C LEU A 106 -8.75 -4.58 6.28
N TYR A 107 -8.80 -5.85 5.86
CA TYR A 107 -7.83 -6.87 6.26
C TYR A 107 -6.41 -6.51 5.81
N ALA A 108 -6.25 -6.06 4.56
CA ALA A 108 -4.96 -5.70 4.00
C ALA A 108 -4.28 -4.54 4.75
N ASN A 109 -5.06 -3.64 5.36
CA ASN A 109 -4.56 -2.51 6.11
C ASN A 109 -4.59 -2.73 7.64
N ASN A 110 -4.85 -3.96 8.11
CA ASN A 110 -4.98 -4.32 9.54
C ASN A 110 -6.04 -3.48 10.29
N LEU A 111 -7.12 -3.10 9.61
CA LEU A 111 -8.26 -2.33 10.13
C LEU A 111 -9.47 -3.22 10.47
N ASP A 112 -9.24 -4.52 10.60
CA ASP A 112 -10.26 -5.55 10.82
C ASP A 112 -10.44 -5.95 12.30
N ASN A 113 -9.74 -5.28 13.23
CA ASN A 113 -9.73 -5.67 14.65
C ASN A 113 -9.64 -4.47 15.63
N ILE A 114 -8.47 -4.22 16.22
CA ILE A 114 -8.29 -3.22 17.30
C ILE A 114 -8.38 -1.79 16.75
N PHE A 115 -8.05 -1.61 15.47
CA PHE A 115 -8.04 -0.32 14.79
C PHE A 115 -9.24 -0.23 13.86
N GLU A 116 -9.92 0.91 13.92
CA GLU A 116 -11.07 1.24 13.08
C GLU A 116 -10.61 2.17 11.94
N ALA A 117 -11.22 2.02 10.77
CA ALA A 117 -11.03 2.95 9.66
C ALA A 117 -11.64 4.32 9.99
N CYS A 118 -11.09 5.39 9.43
CA CYS A 118 -11.78 6.68 9.48
C CYS A 118 -12.95 6.69 8.49
N ASP A 119 -14.02 7.43 8.81
CA ASP A 119 -15.19 7.61 7.94
C ASP A 119 -14.82 7.93 6.48
N GLU A 120 -13.83 8.80 6.27
CA GLU A 120 -13.34 9.18 4.93
C GLU A 120 -12.78 7.97 4.15
N TYR A 121 -12.04 7.09 4.83
CA TYR A 121 -11.46 5.90 4.20
C TYR A 121 -12.54 4.87 3.89
N GLU A 122 -13.47 4.64 4.81
CA GLU A 122 -14.60 3.73 4.59
C GLU A 122 -15.48 4.21 3.42
N ASP A 123 -15.83 5.50 3.42
CA ASP A 123 -16.61 6.12 2.35
C ASP A 123 -15.91 6.01 1.01
N SER A 124 -14.57 6.09 0.98
CA SER A 124 -13.77 5.92 -0.23
C SER A 124 -13.87 4.54 -0.86
N LEU A 125 -14.05 3.51 -0.04
CA LEU A 125 -14.18 2.13 -0.48
C LEU A 125 -15.63 1.76 -0.80
N ALA A 126 -16.59 2.20 0.02
CA ALA A 126 -17.97 1.73 -0.02
C ALA A 126 -18.90 2.59 -0.89
N THR A 127 -18.63 3.88 -1.07
CA THR A 127 -19.58 4.79 -1.72
C THR A 127 -19.52 4.66 -3.25
N PRO A 128 -20.63 4.27 -3.92
CA PRO A 128 -20.68 4.23 -5.38
C PRO A 128 -20.48 5.62 -5.99
N ARG A 129 -19.68 5.71 -7.06
CA ARG A 129 -19.34 6.99 -7.72
C ARG A 129 -20.26 7.33 -8.89
N ALA A 130 -20.90 6.32 -9.45
CA ALA A 130 -21.80 6.44 -10.58
C ALA A 130 -22.79 5.27 -10.59
N ASN A 131 -23.73 5.32 -11.52
CA ASN A 131 -24.51 4.19 -11.96
C ASN A 131 -24.47 4.11 -13.50
N LYS A 132 -25.26 3.22 -14.09
CA LYS A 132 -25.31 3.03 -15.56
C LYS A 132 -25.75 4.28 -16.35
N ILE A 133 -26.32 5.30 -15.70
CA ILE A 133 -26.99 6.44 -16.35
C ILE A 133 -26.33 7.78 -15.96
N ARG A 134 -25.81 7.94 -14.75
CA ARG A 134 -25.25 9.20 -14.26
C ARG A 134 -24.10 9.03 -13.28
N LYS A 135 -23.28 10.08 -13.17
CA LYS A 135 -22.31 10.30 -12.09
C LYS A 135 -23.02 10.82 -10.84
N TYR A 136 -22.51 10.50 -9.66
CA TYR A 136 -23.03 11.03 -8.40
C TYR A 136 -22.12 12.15 -7.87
N ASN A 137 -22.74 13.15 -7.25
CA ASN A 137 -22.00 14.18 -6.53
C ASN A 137 -21.65 13.68 -5.12
N PRO A 138 -20.42 13.92 -4.63
CA PRO A 138 -20.08 13.68 -3.22
C PRO A 138 -21.04 14.37 -2.26
N VAL A 139 -21.34 13.70 -1.16
CA VAL A 139 -21.86 14.35 0.05
C VAL A 139 -20.80 14.37 1.16
N SER A 140 -19.87 13.41 1.15
CA SER A 140 -18.68 13.32 2.00
C SER A 140 -17.38 13.38 1.20
N ASP A 141 -16.25 13.48 1.90
CA ASP A 141 -14.92 13.31 1.30
C ASP A 141 -14.59 11.81 1.22
N TYR A 142 -14.08 11.37 0.07
CA TYR A 142 -13.71 9.98 -0.23
C TYR A 142 -12.38 9.93 -0.99
N LYS A 143 -11.54 10.96 -0.81
CA LYS A 143 -10.27 11.11 -1.54
C LYS A 143 -9.11 10.34 -0.90
N SER A 144 -9.39 9.44 0.03
CA SER A 144 -8.41 8.56 0.67
C SER A 144 -8.31 7.16 0.05
N PHE A 145 -8.74 6.98 -1.20
CA PHE A 145 -8.78 5.66 -1.84
C PHE A 145 -7.40 5.18 -2.32
N PHE A 146 -7.04 3.95 -1.98
CA PHE A 146 -5.96 3.20 -2.63
C PHE A 146 -6.28 1.71 -2.57
N ILE A 147 -5.64 0.92 -3.41
CA ILE A 147 -5.78 -0.55 -3.37
C ILE A 147 -4.50 -1.12 -2.77
N THR A 148 -4.58 -1.69 -1.57
CA THR A 148 -3.52 -2.50 -0.97
C THR A 148 -3.65 -3.94 -1.46
N ILE A 149 -2.52 -4.51 -1.86
CA ILE A 149 -2.34 -5.89 -2.26
C ILE A 149 -1.24 -6.47 -1.38
N GLN A 150 -1.64 -7.34 -0.44
CA GLN A 150 -0.71 -8.10 0.37
C GLN A 150 0.05 -9.09 -0.50
N CYS A 151 1.37 -8.97 -0.52
CA CYS A 151 2.26 -9.96 -1.15
C CYS A 151 2.62 -11.06 -0.15
N GLU A 152 2.60 -10.76 1.14
CA GLU A 152 2.77 -11.73 2.23
C GLU A 152 1.47 -12.46 2.55
N HIS A 153 1.57 -13.78 2.75
CA HIS A 153 0.44 -14.59 3.18
C HIS A 153 0.43 -14.71 4.70
N ASN A 154 -0.57 -14.13 5.37
CA ASN A 154 -0.78 -14.33 6.80
C ASN A 154 -1.29 -15.75 7.08
N SER A 155 -0.41 -16.72 7.29
CA SER A 155 -0.80 -18.08 7.67
C SER A 155 -0.98 -18.19 9.18
N ASN A 156 -2.19 -17.93 9.70
CA ASN A 156 -2.65 -18.31 11.06
C ASN A 156 -1.56 -18.32 12.16
N GLY A 157 -0.90 -17.18 12.38
CA GLY A 157 0.05 -17.01 13.50
C GLY A 157 1.51 -17.38 13.22
N ALA A 158 1.84 -17.76 11.98
CA ALA A 158 3.19 -17.69 11.45
C ALA A 158 3.18 -16.71 10.27
N LEU A 159 3.95 -15.61 10.36
CA LEU A 159 4.29 -14.80 9.20
C LEU A 159 5.15 -15.70 8.29
N THR A 160 4.53 -16.40 7.35
CA THR A 160 5.29 -17.03 6.28
C THR A 160 5.63 -15.92 5.30
N PHE A 161 6.88 -15.46 5.40
CA PHE A 161 7.51 -14.52 4.48
C PHE A 161 7.66 -15.19 3.11
N ASP A 162 6.56 -15.30 2.38
CA ASP A 162 6.53 -15.66 0.96
C ASP A 162 6.80 -14.42 0.08
N GLU A 163 7.47 -13.40 0.67
CA GLU A 163 7.84 -12.10 0.10
C GLU A 163 8.07 -12.17 -1.41
N LEU A 164 7.55 -11.17 -2.13
CA LEU A 164 7.77 -11.10 -3.57
C LEU A 164 9.22 -10.70 -3.85
N ASP A 165 10.13 -11.68 -3.84
CA ASP A 165 11.56 -11.49 -4.08
C ASP A 165 12.00 -12.08 -5.43
N SER A 166 12.39 -11.17 -6.32
CA SER A 166 12.98 -11.48 -7.61
C SER A 166 14.50 -11.66 -7.55
N LYS A 167 15.14 -11.57 -6.36
CA LYS A 167 16.59 -11.63 -6.18
C LYS A 167 17.33 -10.63 -7.07
N ASN A 168 16.85 -9.39 -7.10
CA ASN A 168 17.34 -8.30 -7.95
C ASN A 168 17.18 -8.53 -9.46
N GLN A 169 16.33 -9.45 -9.90
CA GLN A 169 16.02 -9.62 -11.32
C GLN A 169 14.81 -8.79 -11.73
N ASN A 170 14.92 -8.08 -12.85
CA ASN A 170 13.80 -7.33 -13.38
C ASN A 170 12.64 -8.26 -13.73
N THR A 171 11.51 -8.03 -13.08
CA THR A 171 10.26 -8.77 -13.29
C THR A 171 9.20 -7.81 -13.81
N ALA A 172 8.39 -8.27 -14.76
CA ALA A 172 7.26 -7.51 -15.26
C ALA A 172 6.13 -7.50 -14.21
N ILE A 173 5.74 -6.31 -13.77
CA ILE A 173 4.53 -6.05 -12.99
C ILE A 173 3.51 -5.43 -13.93
N GLU A 174 2.44 -6.16 -14.20
CA GLU A 174 1.39 -5.78 -15.12
C GLU A 174 0.08 -5.49 -14.37
N LEU A 175 -0.38 -4.24 -14.43
CA LEU A 175 -1.67 -3.83 -13.92
C LEU A 175 -2.74 -4.01 -15.01
N LYS A 176 -3.84 -4.69 -14.66
CA LYS A 176 -5.02 -4.88 -15.52
C LYS A 176 -6.32 -4.54 -14.80
N GLY A 177 -7.30 -4.10 -15.58
CA GLY A 177 -8.69 -4.01 -15.15
C GLY A 177 -9.57 -3.30 -16.18
N HIS A 178 -10.87 -3.33 -15.97
CA HIS A 178 -11.89 -2.81 -16.87
C HIS A 178 -12.82 -1.84 -16.16
N PRO A 179 -13.19 -0.69 -16.73
CA PRO A 179 -14.14 0.21 -16.09
C PRO A 179 -15.51 -0.48 -15.94
N ILE A 180 -16.13 -0.34 -14.76
CA ILE A 180 -17.50 -0.84 -14.49
C ILE A 180 -18.52 -0.01 -15.26
N PHE A 181 -18.27 1.31 -15.34
CA PHE A 181 -19.10 2.27 -16.05
C PHE A 181 -18.32 2.80 -17.26
N VAL A 182 -18.93 2.75 -18.44
CA VAL A 182 -18.27 3.09 -19.72
C VAL A 182 -18.92 4.33 -20.33
N GLY A 183 -18.16 5.09 -21.13
CA GLY A 183 -18.63 6.29 -21.80
C GLY A 183 -18.70 7.47 -20.85
N GLU A 184 -19.69 8.36 -21.02
CA GLU A 184 -19.80 9.62 -20.27
C GLU A 184 -19.86 9.43 -18.74
N VAL A 185 -20.32 8.26 -18.27
CA VAL A 185 -20.43 7.93 -16.85
C VAL A 185 -19.15 7.35 -16.23
N ASP A 186 -18.11 7.08 -17.02
CA ASP A 186 -16.79 6.69 -16.50
C ASP A 186 -16.20 7.87 -15.69
N THR A 187 -16.04 7.67 -14.38
CA THR A 187 -15.59 8.72 -13.46
C THR A 187 -14.07 8.84 -13.36
N TYR A 188 -13.33 7.83 -13.81
CA TYR A 188 -11.88 7.84 -13.77
C TYR A 188 -11.29 8.29 -15.10
N TYR A 189 -11.75 7.72 -16.22
CA TYR A 189 -11.27 8.06 -17.55
C TYR A 189 -11.71 9.47 -18.00
N ASN A 190 -12.95 9.86 -17.69
CA ASN A 190 -13.47 11.20 -18.00
C ASN A 190 -13.43 12.06 -16.74
N VAL A 191 -12.27 12.71 -16.50
CA VAL A 191 -11.98 13.49 -15.30
C VAL A 191 -12.84 14.75 -15.23
N ASP A 192 -13.02 15.43 -16.36
CA ASP A 192 -13.85 16.62 -16.47
C ASP A 192 -14.65 16.63 -17.79
N THR A 193 -15.52 17.63 -17.94
CA THR A 193 -16.33 17.85 -19.16
C THR A 193 -15.52 18.42 -20.32
N ASN A 194 -14.25 18.78 -20.12
CA ASN A 194 -13.39 19.38 -21.13
C ASN A 194 -12.55 18.33 -21.88
N GLY A 195 -12.82 17.04 -21.64
CA GLY A 195 -12.09 15.94 -22.27
C GLY A 195 -10.75 15.63 -21.60
N LYS A 196 -10.55 16.01 -20.33
CA LYS A 196 -9.36 15.65 -19.58
C LYS A 196 -9.37 14.17 -19.20
N HIS A 197 -8.23 13.52 -19.44
CA HIS A 197 -7.98 12.13 -19.07
C HIS A 197 -7.00 12.02 -17.90
N PRO A 198 -7.06 10.93 -17.10
CA PRO A 198 -6.20 10.77 -15.95
C PRO A 198 -4.74 10.52 -16.36
N PRO A 199 -3.76 10.95 -15.55
CA PRO A 199 -2.38 10.48 -15.67
C PRO A 199 -2.27 8.96 -15.40
N PRO A 200 -1.12 8.34 -15.72
CA PRO A 200 -0.90 6.94 -15.40
C PRO A 200 -1.02 6.63 -13.90
N PRO A 201 -1.51 5.44 -13.53
CA PRO A 201 -1.54 5.01 -12.13
C PRO A 201 -0.13 4.93 -11.54
N ILE A 202 -0.09 4.97 -10.21
CA ILE A 202 1.15 4.88 -9.45
C ILE A 202 1.14 3.55 -8.70
N LEU A 203 2.23 2.80 -8.84
CA LEU A 203 2.56 1.66 -8.02
C LEU A 203 3.42 2.12 -6.84
N ARG A 204 3.05 1.72 -5.63
CA ARG A 204 3.90 1.80 -4.46
C ARG A 204 4.27 0.41 -4.01
N THR A 205 5.56 0.16 -3.81
CA THR A 205 6.04 -1.07 -3.16
C THR A 205 6.44 -0.73 -1.72
N VAL A 206 5.92 -1.51 -0.78
CA VAL A 206 6.25 -1.41 0.63
C VAL A 206 7.28 -2.48 0.95
N HIS A 207 8.31 -2.09 1.67
CA HIS A 207 9.38 -2.95 2.13
C HIS A 207 9.49 -2.81 3.63
N ASP A 208 9.56 -3.95 4.32
CA ASP A 208 9.89 -3.97 5.73
C ASP A 208 11.40 -3.73 5.89
N THR A 209 11.72 -2.83 6.81
CA THR A 209 13.08 -2.34 7.04
C THR A 209 13.22 -2.02 8.53
N PHE A 210 14.40 -1.60 8.96
CA PHE A 210 14.62 -1.25 10.34
C PHE A 210 15.76 -0.24 10.48
N TRP A 211 15.72 0.48 11.60
CA TRP A 211 16.80 1.33 12.05
C TRP A 211 17.55 0.63 13.16
N GLN A 212 18.87 0.52 13.02
CA GLN A 212 19.72 0.04 14.09
C GLN A 212 20.32 1.22 14.84
N PHE A 213 20.10 1.25 16.15
CA PHE A 213 20.69 2.22 17.05
C PHE A 213 21.77 1.54 17.86
N SER A 214 22.99 2.08 17.85
CA SER A 214 24.13 1.54 18.60
C SER A 214 24.85 2.64 19.37
N PRO A 215 25.06 2.48 20.68
CA PRO A 215 25.92 3.39 21.44
C PRO A 215 27.42 3.20 21.14
N ARG A 216 27.83 2.08 20.51
CA ARG A 216 29.26 1.76 20.28
C ARG A 216 29.93 2.73 19.30
N ASP A 217 29.17 3.33 18.40
CA ASP A 217 29.66 4.24 17.36
C ASP A 217 29.32 5.72 17.67
N GLY A 218 29.35 6.09 18.95
CA GLY A 218 29.03 7.45 19.39
C GLY A 218 27.53 7.78 19.33
N GLY A 219 26.66 6.77 19.34
CA GLY A 219 25.21 6.94 19.26
C GLY A 219 24.67 7.10 17.84
N SER A 220 25.40 6.65 16.81
CA SER A 220 24.94 6.72 15.43
C SER A 220 23.74 5.80 15.17
N CYS A 221 22.87 6.24 14.26
CA CYS A 221 21.76 5.45 13.72
C CYS A 221 22.13 5.00 12.31
N LEU A 222 22.01 3.69 12.04
CA LEU A 222 22.26 3.11 10.73
C LEU A 222 20.94 2.64 10.13
N TYR A 223 20.70 3.08 8.89
CA TYR A 223 19.61 2.60 8.06
C TYR A 223 20.11 1.40 7.26
N ASP A 224 19.59 0.21 7.55
CA ASP A 224 19.96 -0.99 6.80
C ASP A 224 18.87 -1.34 5.77
N THR A 225 19.29 -1.38 4.51
CA THR A 225 18.45 -1.78 3.37
C THR A 225 18.96 -3.05 2.70
N THR A 226 20.01 -3.66 3.25
CA THR A 226 20.76 -4.75 2.64
C THR A 226 20.56 -6.09 3.33
N HIS A 227 20.35 -6.07 4.66
CA HIS A 227 20.15 -7.28 5.44
C HIS A 227 18.69 -7.46 5.87
N LEU A 228 18.28 -8.71 6.02
CA LEU A 228 16.97 -9.05 6.58
C LEU A 228 16.94 -8.79 8.09
N PHE A 229 15.76 -8.48 8.63
CA PHE A 229 15.58 -8.24 10.06
C PHE A 229 16.09 -9.43 10.90
N ASP A 230 15.76 -10.66 10.50
CA ASP A 230 16.20 -11.89 11.19
C ASP A 230 17.72 -12.09 11.21
N GLN A 231 18.42 -11.58 10.20
CA GLN A 231 19.89 -11.65 10.16
C GLN A 231 20.52 -10.68 11.16
N VAL A 232 19.90 -9.52 11.36
CA VAL A 232 20.42 -8.47 12.24
C VAL A 232 20.01 -8.70 13.69
N ILE A 233 18.80 -9.18 13.96
CA ILE A 233 18.31 -9.39 15.34
C ILE A 233 19.17 -10.41 16.10
N ASN A 234 19.66 -11.45 15.41
CA ASN A 234 20.55 -12.47 15.98
C ASN A 234 21.93 -11.91 16.37
N GLN A 235 22.39 -10.84 15.70
CA GLN A 235 23.65 -10.17 16.03
C GLN A 235 23.49 -9.15 17.16
N VAL A 236 22.29 -8.57 17.31
CA VAL A 236 21.96 -7.59 18.34
C VAL A 236 21.62 -8.25 19.69
N THR A 237 21.11 -9.49 19.66
CA THR A 237 20.68 -10.22 20.86
C THR A 237 21.74 -11.14 21.47
N ALA A 238 22.87 -11.36 20.79
CA ALA A 238 24.04 -12.09 21.29
C ALA A 238 24.97 -11.21 22.14
#